data_AF-G5QTJ7-F1
#
_entry.id   AF-G5QTJ7-F1
#
_cell.length_a   1.000
_cell.length_b   1.000
_cell.length_c   1.000
_cell.angle_alpha   90.00
_cell.angle_beta   90.00
_cell.angle_gamma   90.00
#
_symmetry.space_group_name_H-M   'P 1'
#
loop_
_entity.id
_entity.type
_entity.pdbx_description
1 polymer ?
#
loop_
_entity_poly.entity_id
_entity_poly.type
_entity_poly.pdbx_seq_one_letter_code
_entity_poly.pdbx_strand_id
1 'polypeptide(L)' 'MKKTGFGKAWIYRLISQNRFPQPVKSGIRATAFVESEIDEWIQLIIENSRKHVA' A
#
# COMPACT_ATOMS: atom_id res chain seq x y z
N MET A 1 -7.44 -7.66 -0.81
CA MET A 1 -5.96 -7.56 -0.86
C MET A 1 -5.36 -8.57 -1.85
N LYS A 2 -5.88 -8.66 -3.09
CA LYS A 2 -5.30 -9.56 -4.11
C LYS A 2 -4.10 -8.93 -4.85
N LYS A 3 -4.01 -7.60 -4.87
CA LYS A 3 -2.97 -6.84 -5.59
C LYS A 3 -1.60 -6.80 -4.88
N THR A 4 -1.54 -6.92 -3.55
CA THR A 4 -0.31 -6.62 -2.79
C THR A 4 0.36 -7.83 -2.15
N GLY A 5 -0.30 -9.00 -2.07
CA GLY A 5 0.28 -10.24 -1.49
C GLY A 5 0.63 -10.18 0.02
N PHE A 6 0.58 -9.01 0.65
CA PHE A 6 0.93 -8.83 2.06
C PHE A 6 -0.23 -9.21 3.00
N GLY A 7 0.13 -9.83 4.13
CA GLY A 7 -0.80 -10.06 5.23
C GLY A 7 -1.28 -8.74 5.85
N LYS A 8 -2.51 -8.74 6.39
CA LYS A 8 -3.16 -7.55 6.98
C LYS A 8 -2.29 -6.86 8.04
N ALA A 9 -1.58 -7.63 8.88
CA ALA A 9 -0.66 -7.10 9.89
C ALA A 9 0.52 -6.34 9.28
N TRP A 10 1.06 -6.83 8.15
CA TRP A 10 2.17 -6.20 7.47
C TRP A 10 1.75 -4.89 6.80
N ILE A 11 0.54 -4.85 6.25
CA ILE A 11 -0.03 -3.62 5.67
C ILE A 11 -0.19 -2.55 6.75
N TYR A 12 -0.75 -2.88 7.93
CA TYR A 12 -0.82 -1.91 9.03
C TYR A 12 0.55 -1.46 9.54
N ARG A 13 1.55 -2.35 9.53
CA ARG A 13 2.94 -1.98 9.83
C ARG A 13 3.48 -0.98 8.81
N LEU A 14 3.26 -1.19 7.51
CA LEU A 14 3.68 -0.26 6.47
C LEU A 14 2.93 1.07 6.55
N ILE A 15 1.64 1.06 6.88
CA ILE A 15 0.85 2.28 7.14
C ILE A 15 1.48 3.05 8.30
N SER A 16 1.83 2.38 9.41
CA SER A 16 2.52 3.01 10.54
C SER A 16 3.89 3.59 10.16
N GLN A 17 4.58 2.99 9.20
CA GLN A 17 5.85 3.47 8.68
C GLN A 17 5.71 4.54 7.59
N ASN A 18 4.51 5.00 7.27
CA ASN A 18 4.22 5.88 6.12
C ASN A 18 4.75 5.34 4.78
N ARG A 19 4.85 4.01 4.67
CA ARG A 19 5.32 3.30 3.47
C ARG A 19 4.20 2.62 2.70
N PHE A 20 2.94 2.86 3.05
CA PHE A 20 1.76 2.36 2.35
C PHE A 20 0.69 3.45 2.33
N PRO A 21 -0.14 3.53 1.28
CA PRO A 21 -1.23 4.51 1.19
C PRO A 21 -2.09 4.54 2.44
N GLN A 22 -2.40 5.75 2.90
CA GLN A 22 -3.17 5.90 4.12
C GLN A 22 -4.62 5.45 3.89
N PRO A 23 -5.18 4.67 4.82
CA PRO A 23 -6.58 4.30 4.75
C PRO A 23 -7.49 5.53 4.85
N VAL A 24 -8.41 5.68 3.91
CA VAL A 24 -9.45 6.70 3.92
C VAL A 24 -10.69 6.15 4.64
N LYS A 25 -11.26 6.94 5.57
CA LYS A 25 -12.51 6.59 6.23
C LYS A 25 -13.66 6.77 5.25
N SER A 26 -14.15 5.67 4.66
CA SER A 26 -15.35 5.69 3.82
C SER A 26 -16.65 5.55 4.62
N GLY A 27 -16.56 5.15 5.89
CA GLY A 27 -17.72 5.09 6.79
C GLY A 27 -17.35 4.81 8.25
N ILE A 28 -18.37 4.59 9.08
CA ILE A 28 -18.24 4.45 10.55
C ILE A 28 -17.35 3.27 10.96
N ARG A 29 -17.38 2.17 10.21
CA ARG A 29 -16.55 0.97 10.41
C ARG A 29 -15.76 0.56 9.18
N ALA A 30 -15.96 1.27 8.07
CA ALA A 30 -15.38 0.94 6.78
C ALA A 30 -14.17 1.83 6.52
N THR A 31 -13.08 1.16 6.18
CA THR A 31 -11.83 1.81 5.82
C THR A 31 -11.53 1.38 4.40
N ALA A 32 -11.49 2.35 3.49
CA ALA A 32 -11.20 2.15 2.08
C ALA A 32 -9.81 2.67 1.76
N PHE A 33 -9.30 2.23 0.62
CA PHE A 33 -8.07 2.76 0.04
C PHE A 33 -8.40 3.29 -1.34
N VAL A 34 -7.75 4.38 -1.73
CA VAL A 34 -7.88 4.89 -3.09
C VAL A 34 -7.12 3.96 -4.02
N GLU A 35 -7.78 3.47 -5.07
CA GLU A 35 -7.14 2.53 -6.01
C GLU A 35 -5.93 3.16 -6.70
N SER A 36 -6.03 4.42 -7.11
CA SER A 36 -4.94 5.18 -7.74
C SER A 36 -3.68 5.23 -6.85
N GLU A 37 -3.82 5.49 -5.55
CA GLU A 37 -2.67 5.53 -4.62
C GLU A 37 -2.02 4.15 -4.45
N ILE A 38 -2.84 3.08 -4.46
CA ILE A 38 -2.31 1.71 -4.39
C ILE A 38 -1.52 1.39 -5.67
N ASP A 39 -2.06 1.72 -6.84
CA ASP A 39 -1.40 1.46 -8.12
C ASP A 39 -0.09 2.26 -8.24
N GLU A 40 -0.06 3.53 -7.84
CA GLU A 40 1.16 4.34 -7.75
C GLU A 40 2.19 3.74 -6.78
N TRP A 41 1.74 3.31 -5.60
CA TRP A 41 2.61 2.67 -4.62
C TRP A 41 3.23 1.38 -5.16
N ILE A 42 2.45 0.54 -5.87
CA ILE A 42 2.96 -0.68 -6.51
C ILE A 42 4.05 -0.32 -7.53
N GLN A 43 3.83 0.71 -8.36
CA GLN A 43 4.84 1.17 -9.33
C GLN A 43 6.12 1.63 -8.62
N LEU A 44 6.01 2.40 -7.53
CA LEU A 44 7.16 2.81 -6.73
C LEU A 44 7.93 1.62 -6.15
N ILE A 45 7.25 0.59 -5.65
CA ILE A 45 7.90 -0.61 -5.13
C ILE A 45 8.61 -1.39 -6.24
N ILE A 46 7.97 -1.57 -7.40
CA ILE A 46 8.56 -2.21 -8.56
C ILE A 46 9.80 -1.45 -9.02
N GLU A 47 9.70 -0.13 -9.10
CA GLU A 47 10.81 0.72 -9.50
C GLU A 47 11.96 0.67 -8.48
N ASN A 48 11.70 0.78 -7.18
CA ASN A 48 12.73 0.62 -6.15
C ASN A 48 13.37 -0.77 -6.18
N SER A 49 12.58 -1.83 -6.40
CA SER A 49 13.07 -3.20 -6.47
C SER A 49 13.93 -3.45 -7.72
N ARG A 50 13.59 -2.84 -8.86
CA ARG A 50 14.31 -3.02 -10.13
C ARG A 50 15.49 -2.05 -10.29
N LYS A 51 15.42 -0.85 -9.70
CA LYS A 51 16.56 0.09 -9.64
C LYS A 51 17.69 -0.40 -8.73
N HIS A 52 17.42 -1.31 -7.80
CA HIS A 52 18.46 -1.93 -6.95
C HIS A 52 19.19 -3.11 -7.64
N VAL A 53 19.00 -3.27 -8.95
CA VAL A 53 19.77 -4.19 -9.80
C VAL A 53 20.43 -3.38 -10.91
N ALA A 54 21.27 -2.43 -10.51
CA ALA A 54 22.19 -1.70 -11.39
C ALA A 54 23.52 -1.53 -10.65
#